data_AF-A0A962E2Z7-F1
#
_entry.id   AF-A0A962E2Z7-F1
#
_cell.length_a   1.000
_cell.length_b   1.000
_cell.length_c   1.000
_cell.angle_alpha   90.00
_cell.angle_beta   90.00
_cell.angle_gamma   90.00
#
_symmetry.space_group_name_H-M   'P 1'
#
loop_
_entity.id
_entity.type
_entity.pdbx_description
1 polymer ?
#
loop_
_entity_poly.entity_id
_entity_poly.type
_entity_poly.pdbx_seq_one_letter_code
_entity_poly.pdbx_strand_id
1 'polypeptide(L)'
;ELQHGKETTTLYAHMSRQAPGLRKGQKVTQGQTIGYVGMTGLATAPHLHYEFRVKGQHRDPLTVTMPRPEPLTGTELAQFRLEQQAARAQLATLDSVLAVR
;
A
#
# COMPACT_ATOMS: atom_id res chain seq x y z
N GLU A 1 -12.49 -1.82 0.03
CA GLU A 1 -11.76 -0.57 -0.23
C GLU A 1 -10.39 -0.66 0.43
N LEU A 2 -9.37 -0.08 -0.20
CA LEU A 2 -8.03 0.11 0.36
C LEU A 2 -7.72 1.61 0.43
N GLN A 3 -7.09 2.03 1.52
CA GLN A 3 -6.65 3.41 1.75
C GLN A 3 -5.15 3.52 1.47
N HIS A 4 -4.77 4.51 0.66
CA HIS A 4 -3.39 4.82 0.28
C HIS A 4 -3.04 6.21 0.81
N GLY A 5 -2.41 6.27 1.98
CA GLY A 5 -2.15 7.55 2.65
C GLY A 5 -3.44 8.21 3.14
N LYS A 6 -3.54 9.54 3.08
CA LYS A 6 -4.65 10.29 3.69
C LYS A 6 -5.86 10.49 2.77
N GLU A 7 -5.64 10.64 1.47
CA GLU A 7 -6.68 11.17 0.58
C GLU A 7 -7.07 10.22 -0.55
N THR A 8 -6.29 9.16 -0.76
CA THR A 8 -6.47 8.25 -1.90
C THR A 8 -7.06 6.93 -1.45
N THR A 9 -8.12 6.47 -2.12
CA THR A 9 -8.66 5.13 -1.93
C THR A 9 -8.82 4.40 -3.25
N THR A 10 -8.76 3.07 -3.18
CA THR A 10 -9.10 2.21 -4.31
C THR A 10 -10.16 1.20 -3.92
N LEU A 11 -11.11 0.97 -4.82
CA LEU A 11 -12.15 -0.03 -4.66
C LEU A 11 -11.99 -1.13 -5.70
N TYR A 12 -12.25 -2.37 -5.27
CA TYR A 12 -12.21 -3.56 -6.10
C TYR A 12 -13.53 -4.31 -5.89
N ALA A 13 -14.36 -4.37 -6.92
CA ALA A 13 -15.69 -4.99 -6.88
C ALA A 13 -15.77 -6.21 -7.79
N HIS A 14 -16.92 -6.90 -7.72
CA HIS A 14 -17.24 -8.14 -8.43
C HIS A 14 -16.32 -9.32 -8.12
N MET A 15 -15.56 -9.28 -7.02
CA MET A 15 -14.68 -10.36 -6.61
C MET A 15 -15.48 -11.65 -6.34
N SER A 16 -14.95 -12.80 -6.76
CA SER A 16 -15.50 -14.11 -6.40
C SER A 16 -15.20 -14.45 -4.94
N ARG A 17 -14.01 -14.09 -4.46
CA ARG A 17 -13.59 -14.20 -3.07
C ARG A 17 -12.43 -13.25 -2.77
N GLN A 18 -12.29 -12.89 -1.50
CA GLN A 18 -11.12 -12.19 -0.98
C GLN A 18 -9.96 -13.18 -0.77
N ALA A 19 -8.72 -12.69 -0.79
CA ALA A 19 -7.56 -13.54 -0.51
C ALA A 19 -7.62 -14.07 0.95
N PRO A 20 -7.20 -15.33 1.21
CA PRO A 20 -7.21 -15.90 2.55
C PRO A 20 -6.42 -15.05 3.56
N GLY A 21 -6.94 -14.95 4.79
CA GLY A 21 -6.27 -14.23 5.89
C GLY A 21 -6.38 -12.71 5.84
N LEU A 22 -7.00 -12.14 4.79
CA LEU A 22 -7.31 -10.71 4.77
C LEU A 22 -8.35 -10.33 5.83
N ARG A 23 -8.10 -9.20 6.49
CA ARG A 23 -9.01 -8.62 7.48
C ARG A 23 -9.00 -7.10 7.41
N LYS A 24 -10.07 -6.47 7.89
CA LYS A 24 -10.19 -5.01 7.98
C LYS A 24 -9.03 -4.44 8.80
N GLY A 25 -8.42 -3.35 8.32
CA GLY A 25 -7.28 -2.70 8.95
C GLY A 25 -5.92 -3.35 8.70
N GLN A 26 -5.87 -4.49 8.00
CA GLN A 26 -4.61 -5.10 7.59
C GLN A 26 -3.89 -4.22 6.56
N LYS A 27 -2.59 -4.01 6.78
CA LYS A 27 -1.72 -3.39 5.78
C LYS A 27 -1.45 -4.38 4.65
N VAL A 28 -1.53 -3.90 3.42
CA VAL A 28 -1.15 -4.65 2.22
C VAL A 28 -0.02 -3.93 1.50
N THR A 29 0.79 -4.68 0.76
CA THR A 29 1.87 -4.12 -0.06
C THR A 29 1.44 -4.05 -1.52
N GLN A 30 2.07 -3.16 -2.29
CA GLN A 30 1.83 -3.10 -3.73
C GLN A 30 2.20 -4.43 -4.38
N GLY A 31 1.31 -4.94 -5.26
CA GLY A 31 1.47 -6.24 -5.90
C GLY A 31 0.96 -7.44 -5.08
N GLN A 32 0.58 -7.23 -3.81
CA GLN A 32 -0.04 -8.28 -3.00
C GLN A 32 -1.42 -8.66 -3.55
N THR A 33 -1.68 -9.97 -3.69
CA THR A 33 -3.00 -10.48 -4.05
C THR A 33 -4.00 -10.20 -2.92
N ILE A 34 -5.09 -9.51 -3.25
CA ILE A 34 -6.16 -9.18 -2.30
C ILE A 34 -7.49 -9.90 -2.57
N GLY A 35 -7.61 -10.58 -3.69
CA GLY A 35 -8.83 -11.27 -4.09
C GLY A 35 -8.74 -11.78 -5.51
N TYR A 36 -9.83 -12.39 -5.96
CA TYR A 36 -9.91 -13.04 -7.25
C TYR A 36 -11.13 -12.52 -8.01
N VAL A 37 -10.99 -12.37 -9.33
CA VAL A 37 -12.07 -11.93 -10.22
C VAL A 37 -13.27 -12.86 -10.09
N GLY A 38 -14.46 -12.28 -10.22
CA GLY A 38 -15.73 -12.99 -10.21
C GLY A 38 -16.80 -12.20 -10.93
N MET A 39 -18.06 -12.44 -10.53
CA MET A 39 -19.24 -11.79 -11.08
C MET A 39 -20.26 -11.50 -9.96
N THR A 40 -19.79 -11.18 -8.76
CA THR A 40 -20.69 -10.89 -7.63
C THR A 40 -21.35 -9.51 -7.79
N GLY A 41 -22.59 -9.37 -7.30
CA GLY A 41 -23.36 -8.13 -7.42
C GLY A 41 -23.90 -7.89 -8.84
N LEU A 42 -24.02 -6.62 -9.23
CA LEU A 42 -24.50 -6.24 -10.56
C LEU A 42 -23.35 -6.30 -11.57
N ALA A 43 -23.16 -7.45 -12.22
CA ALA A 43 -22.15 -7.66 -13.25
C ALA A 43 -22.73 -8.46 -14.43
N THR A 44 -22.32 -8.13 -15.65
CA THR A 44 -22.78 -8.79 -16.88
C THR A 44 -21.92 -9.99 -17.27
N ALA A 45 -20.65 -10.00 -16.89
CA ALA A 45 -19.67 -11.06 -17.15
C ALA A 45 -18.55 -11.01 -16.09
N PRO A 46 -17.67 -12.03 -15.98
CA PRO A 46 -16.60 -12.00 -15.00
C PRO A 46 -15.58 -10.91 -15.35
N HIS A 47 -15.48 -9.88 -14.50
CA HIS A 47 -14.54 -8.78 -14.69
C HIS A 47 -14.19 -8.15 -13.34
N LEU A 48 -13.15 -7.31 -13.33
CA LEU A 48 -12.81 -6.49 -12.19
C LEU A 48 -13.37 -5.08 -12.41
N HIS A 49 -14.23 -4.63 -11.49
CA HIS A 49 -14.53 -3.20 -11.39
C HIS A 49 -13.54 -2.56 -10.43
N TYR A 50 -12.68 -1.71 -10.98
CA TYR A 50 -11.63 -1.02 -10.25
C TYR A 50 -11.93 0.47 -10.23
N GLU A 51 -11.90 1.07 -9.04
CA GLU A 51 -12.04 2.51 -8.88
C GLU A 51 -10.82 3.09 -8.19
N PHE A 52 -10.46 4.29 -8.62
CA PHE A 52 -9.47 5.13 -7.97
C PHE A 52 -10.14 6.44 -7.55
N ARG A 53 -10.01 6.80 -6.27
CA ARG A 53 -10.65 7.97 -5.70
C ARG A 53 -9.60 8.86 -5.03
N VAL A 54 -9.68 10.16 -5.27
CA VAL A 54 -8.86 11.19 -4.61
C VAL A 54 -9.80 12.15 -3.91
N LYS A 55 -9.66 12.30 -2.60
CA LYS A 55 -10.58 13.08 -1.74
C LYS A 55 -12.05 12.65 -1.94
N GLY A 56 -12.27 11.35 -2.09
CA GLY A 56 -13.60 10.75 -2.35
C GLY A 56 -14.13 10.90 -3.77
N GLN A 57 -13.47 11.67 -4.65
CA GLN A 57 -13.91 11.83 -6.04
C GLN A 57 -13.26 10.79 -6.95
N HIS A 58 -14.05 10.16 -7.82
CA HIS A 58 -13.56 9.22 -8.82
C HIS A 58 -12.60 9.93 -9.79
N ARG A 59 -11.48 9.29 -10.10
CA ARG A 59 -10.52 9.72 -11.11
C ARG A 59 -10.26 8.57 -12.05
N ASP A 60 -10.02 8.88 -13.32
CA ASP A 60 -9.59 7.87 -14.29
C ASP A 60 -8.23 7.32 -13.84
N PRO A 61 -8.15 6.04 -13.43
CA PRO A 61 -6.91 5.49 -12.90
C PRO A 61 -5.77 5.46 -13.92
N LEU A 62 -6.06 5.49 -15.22
CA LEU A 62 -5.05 5.52 -16.29
C LEU A 62 -4.42 6.90 -16.46
N THR A 63 -5.08 7.96 -15.98
CA THR A 63 -4.59 9.34 -16.05
C THR A 63 -3.86 9.77 -14.79
N VAL A 64 -4.00 9.01 -13.70
CA VAL A 64 -3.30 9.30 -12.45
C VAL A 64 -1.86 8.80 -12.56
N THR A 65 -0.95 9.70 -12.89
CA THR A 65 0.48 9.47 -12.73
C THR A 65 0.78 9.43 -11.23
N MET A 66 1.07 8.25 -10.68
CA MET A 66 1.81 8.18 -9.43
C MET A 66 3.28 8.38 -9.79
N PRO A 67 3.88 9.57 -9.57
CA PRO A 67 5.29 9.74 -9.86
C PRO A 67 6.06 8.70 -9.05
N ARG A 68 6.85 7.88 -9.74
CA ARG A 68 7.77 6.98 -9.04
C ARG A 68 8.68 7.89 -8.21
N PRO A 69 8.83 7.66 -6.89
CA PRO A 69 9.74 8.47 -6.12
C PRO A 69 11.14 8.38 -6.76
N GLU A 70 11.73 9.55 -7.03
CA GLU A 70 13.08 9.62 -7.54
C GLU A 70 14.03 9.10 -6.45
N PRO A 71 14.86 8.08 -6.74
CA PRO A 71 15.78 7.55 -5.75
C PRO A 71 16.84 8.61 -5.41
N LEU A 72 17.21 8.71 -4.13
CA LEU A 72 18.39 9.49 -3.72
C LEU A 72 19.64 8.92 -4.42
N THR A 73 20.54 9.80 -4.85
CA THR A 73 21.78 9.40 -5.53
C THR A 73 23.01 10.09 -4.92
N GLY A 74 24.21 9.63 -5.28
CA GLY A 74 25.47 10.26 -4.89
C GLY A 74 25.62 10.52 -3.39
N THR A 75 25.95 11.76 -3.05
CA THR A 75 26.19 12.21 -1.67
C THR A 75 24.93 12.11 -0.80
N GLU A 76 23.76 12.43 -1.35
CA GLU A 76 22.49 12.39 -0.59
C GLU A 76 22.17 10.95 -0.15
N LEU A 77 22.40 9.97 -1.04
CA LEU A 77 22.23 8.57 -0.70
C LEU A 77 23.24 8.10 0.35
N ALA A 78 24.49 8.55 0.26
CA ALA A 78 25.52 8.23 1.24
C ALA A 78 25.17 8.79 2.62
N GLN A 79 24.75 10.05 2.68
CA GLN A 79 24.33 10.71 3.93
C GLN A 79 23.10 10.02 4.53
N PHE A 80 22.08 9.75 3.71
CA PHE A 80 20.88 9.02 4.15
C PHE A 80 21.24 7.66 4.78
N ARG A 81 22.18 6.92 4.19
CA ARG A 81 22.63 5.62 4.72
C ARG A 81 23.34 5.75 6.07
N LEU A 82 24.18 6.77 6.25
CA LEU A 82 24.85 7.04 7.52
C LEU A 82 23.84 7.38 8.62
N GLU A 83 22.90 8.29 8.32
CA GLU A 83 21.83 8.67 9.26
C GLU A 83 20.92 7.48 9.59
N GLN A 84 20.55 6.68 8.58
CA GLN A 84 19.75 5.47 8.77
C GLN A 84 20.45 4.44 9.65
N GLN A 85 21.75 4.21 9.47
CA GLN A 85 22.52 3.29 10.29
C GLN A 85 22.57 3.75 11.75
N ALA A 86 22.85 5.04 11.99
CA ALA A 86 22.89 5.60 13.32
C ALA A 86 21.53 5.47 14.04
N ALA A 87 20.43 5.83 13.36
CA ALA A 87 19.08 5.69 13.91
C ALA A 87 18.71 4.24 14.21
N ARG A 88 19.07 3.30 13.32
CA ARG A 88 18.83 1.86 13.55
C ARG A 88 19.60 1.33 14.75
N ALA A 89 20.84 1.74 14.94
CA ALA A 89 21.62 1.36 16.11
C ALA A 89 20.96 1.83 17.41
N GLN A 90 20.47 3.08 17.44
CA GLN A 90 19.74 3.62 18.60
C GLN A 90 18.45 2.84 18.90
N LEU A 91 17.65 2.52 17.87
CA LEU A 91 16.44 1.71 18.06
C LEU A 91 16.77 0.30 18.59
N ALA A 92 17.82 -0.34 18.07
CA ALA A 92 18.25 -1.66 18.56
C ALA A 92 18.69 -1.62 20.03
N THR A 93 19.33 -0.53 20.48
CA THR A 93 19.67 -0.36 21.90
C THR A 93 18.45 -0.12 22.79
N LEU A 94 17.42 0.58 22.29
CA LEU A 94 16.17 0.77 23.04
C LEU A 94 15.40 -0.55 23.18
N ASP A 95 15.29 -1.31 22.08
CA ASP A 95 14.62 -2.61 22.06
C ASP A 95 15.29 -3.58 23.04
N SER A 96 16.62 -3.60 23.12
CA SER A 96 17.33 -4.49 24.05
C SER A 96 17.12 -4.09 25.53
N VAL A 97 17.02 -2.80 25.84
CA VAL A 97 16.70 -2.33 27.20
C VAL A 97 15.25 -2.67 27.58
N LEU A 98 14.31 -2.57 26.64
CA LEU A 98 12.92 -2.91 26.87
C LEU A 98 12.68 -4.43 26.99
N ALA A 99 13.44 -5.25 26.26
CA ALA A 99 13.30 -6.72 26.28
C ALA A 99 13.88 -7.39 27.55
N VAL A 100 14.67 -6.66 28.34
CA VAL A 100 15.24 -7.14 29.63
C VAL A 100 14.32 -6.82 30.82
N ARG A 101 13.19 -6.14 30.58
CA ARG A 101 12.09 -5.95 31.54
C ARG A 101 10.96 -6.94 31.27
#